data_AF-A0A920WML5-F1
#
_entry.id   AF-A0A920WML5-F1
#
_cell.length_a   1.000
_cell.length_b   1.000
_cell.length_c   1.000
_cell.angle_alpha   90.00
_cell.angle_beta   90.00
_cell.angle_gamma   90.00
#
_symmetry.space_group_name_H-M   'P 1'
#
loop_
_entity.id
_entity.type
_entity.pdbx_description
1 polymer ?
#
loop_
_entity_poly.entity_id
_entity_poly.type
_entity_poly.pdbx_seq_one_letter_code
_entity_poly.pdbx_strand_id
1 'polypeptide(L)' 'MVRVTTQDTELSGCPIPADEVVSVMLGSANTDERAWDEAESVDIDRRVNKHLAFGGGIHRCLGSHLARWNCV' A
#
# COMPACT_ATOMS: atom_id res chain seq x y z
N MET A 1 -3.56 -3.17 6.58
CA MET A 1 -3.80 -1.93 7.37
C MET A 1 -5.26 -1.57 7.21
N VAL A 2 -5.95 -1.22 8.31
CA VAL A 2 -7.41 -1.08 8.32
C VAL A 2 -7.81 0.37 8.58
N ARG A 3 -8.93 0.79 7.98
CA ARG A 3 -9.63 2.05 8.25
C ARG A 3 -11.12 1.77 8.46
N VAL A 4 -11.79 2.71 9.10
CA VAL A 4 -13.26 2.70 9.24
C VAL A 4 -13.78 3.95 8.54
N THR A 5 -14.82 3.81 7.72
CA THR A 5 -15.48 4.94 7.06
C THR A 5 -16.21 5.80 8.10
N THR A 6 -16.10 7.12 8.00
CA THR A 6 -16.81 8.06 8.91
C THR A 6 -18.16 8.51 8.38
N GLN A 7 -18.43 8.21 7.11
CA GLN A 7 -19.64 8.54 6.37
C GLN A 7 -19.72 7.63 5.15
N ASP A 8 -20.90 7.56 4.53
CA ASP A 8 -21.08 6.90 3.24
C ASP A 8 -20.11 7.48 2.20
N THR A 9 -19.46 6.60 1.44
CA THR A 9 -18.46 6.98 0.45
C THR A 9 -18.45 5.99 -0.71
N GLU A 10 -17.61 6.26 -1.71
CA GLU A 10 -17.40 5.38 -2.86
C GLU A 10 -15.90 5.22 -3.11
N LEU A 11 -15.47 3.99 -3.40
CA LEU A 11 -14.12 3.67 -3.80
C LEU A 11 -14.13 2.90 -5.12
N SER A 12 -13.58 3.51 -6.18
CA SER A 12 -13.48 2.89 -7.51
C SER A 12 -14.81 2.37 -8.06
N GLY A 13 -15.90 3.12 -7.90
CA GLY A 13 -17.24 2.67 -8.31
C GLY A 13 -17.97 1.78 -7.30
N CYS A 14 -17.33 1.41 -6.19
CA CYS A 14 -17.91 0.55 -5.17
C CYS A 14 -18.42 1.40 -3.99
N PRO A 15 -19.74 1.43 -3.72
CA PRO A 15 -20.29 2.15 -2.56
C PRO A 15 -19.90 1.45 -1.25
N ILE A 16 -19.53 2.24 -0.24
CA ILE A 16 -19.14 1.79 1.09
C ILE A 16 -19.91 2.62 2.13
N PRO A 17 -20.79 2.00 2.94
CA PRO A 17 -21.52 2.68 4.01
C PRO A 17 -20.61 3.30 5.07
N ALA A 18 -21.16 4.20 5.88
CA ALA A 18 -20.55 4.67 7.13
C ALA A 18 -20.30 3.51 8.12
N ASP A 19 -19.30 3.68 8.99
CA ASP A 19 -18.92 2.73 10.05
C ASP A 19 -18.46 1.34 9.56
N GLU A 20 -18.07 1.24 8.29
CA GLU A 20 -17.58 0.00 7.67
C GLU A 20 -16.07 -0.14 7.72
N VAL A 21 -15.62 -1.38 7.89
CA VAL A 21 -14.20 -1.72 7.99
C VAL A 21 -13.61 -1.95 6.60
N VAL A 22 -12.65 -1.11 6.20
CA VAL A 22 -11.94 -1.21 4.93
C VAL A 22 -10.50 -1.63 5.17
N SER A 23 -10.09 -2.76 4.57
CA SER A 23 -8.72 -3.27 4.67
C SER A 23 -7.94 -3.05 3.39
N VAL A 24 -6.73 -2.51 3.51
CA VAL A 24 -5.78 -2.40 2.40
C VAL A 24 -4.89 -3.64 2.36
N MET A 25 -5.03 -4.41 1.29
CA MET A 25 -4.23 -5.60 0.98
C MET A 25 -2.88 -5.19 0.37
N LEU A 26 -1.91 -4.83 1.21
CA LEU A 26 -0.61 -4.33 0.76
C LEU A 26 0.18 -5.34 -0.10
N GLY A 27 0.02 -6.64 0.14
CA GLY A 27 0.64 -7.68 -0.67
C GLY A 27 0.19 -7.59 -2.12
N SER A 28 -1.13 -7.64 -2.35
CA SER A 28 -1.72 -7.47 -3.68
C SER A 28 -1.31 -6.15 -4.35
N ALA A 29 -1.28 -5.04 -3.62
CA ALA A 29 -0.85 -3.76 -4.21
C ALA A 29 0.65 -3.71 -4.58
N ASN A 30 1.51 -4.43 -3.86
CA ASN A 30 2.95 -4.47 -4.15
C ASN A 30 3.31 -5.47 -5.25
N THR A 31 2.39 -6.37 -5.61
CA THR A 31 2.55 -7.36 -6.68
C THR A 31 1.53 -7.18 -7.80
N ASP A 32 0.92 -6.00 -7.92
CA ASP A 32 -0.07 -5.69 -8.96
C ASP A 32 0.62 -5.60 -10.33
N GLU A 33 0.31 -6.52 -11.23
CA GLU A 33 0.85 -6.61 -12.59
C GLU A 33 0.49 -5.39 -13.47
N ARG A 34 -0.51 -4.60 -13.07
CA ARG A 34 -0.88 -3.35 -13.77
C ARG A 34 0.04 -2.20 -13.40
N ALA A 35 0.71 -2.29 -12.25
CA ALA A 35 1.62 -1.28 -11.74
C ALA A 35 3.10 -1.67 -11.91
N TRP A 36 3.38 -2.97 -12.01
CA TRP A 36 4.73 -3.53 -11.98
C TRP A 36 4.91 -4.58 -13.08
N ASP A 37 5.84 -4.33 -14.00
CA ASP A 37 6.33 -5.40 -14.89
C ASP A 37 7.01 -6.48 -14.03
N GLU A 38 6.87 -7.76 -14.39
CA GLU A 38 7.47 -8.89 -13.66
C GLU A 38 7.18 -8.84 -12.14
N ALA A 39 5.94 -8.54 -11.74
CA ALA A 39 5.54 -8.22 -10.37
C ALA A 39 5.84 -9.30 -9.31
N GLU A 40 5.96 -10.56 -9.72
CA GLU A 40 6.29 -11.69 -8.85
C GLU A 40 7.81 -11.95 -8.77
N SER A 41 8.60 -11.31 -9.64
CA SER A 41 10.05 -11.45 -9.63
C SER A 41 10.69 -10.60 -8.54
N VAL A 42 11.75 -11.13 -7.92
CA VAL A 42 12.58 -10.37 -6.99
C VAL A 42 13.72 -9.73 -7.77
N ASP A 43 13.57 -8.44 -8.08
CA ASP A 43 14.59 -7.61 -8.73
C ASP A 43 15.10 -6.55 -7.73
N ILE A 44 16.33 -6.74 -7.26
CA ILE A 44 17.00 -5.83 -6.30
C ILE A 44 17.44 -4.54 -6.99
N ASP A 45 17.67 -4.57 -8.31
CA ASP A 45 18.16 -3.43 -9.10
C ASP A 45 17.03 -2.56 -9.67
N ARG A 46 15.76 -2.87 -9.34
CA ARG A 46 14.58 -2.11 -9.79
C ARG A 46 14.69 -0.63 -9.43
N ARG A 47 14.90 0.21 -10.45
CA ARG A 47 15.17 1.66 -10.26
C ARG A 47 13.94 2.47 -9.82
N VAL A 48 12.75 2.10 -10.28
CA VAL A 48 11.49 2.74 -9.86
C VAL A 48 10.78 1.80 -8.89
N ASN A 49 10.84 2.11 -7.60
CA ASN A 49 10.23 1.28 -6.56
C ASN A 49 9.41 2.13 -5.57
N LYS A 50 8.18 2.44 -5.98
CA LYS A 50 7.13 3.12 -5.20
C LYS A 50 6.21 2.14 -4.46
N HIS A 51 6.75 1.05 -3.92
CA HIS A 51 5.98 0.10 -3.12
C HIS A 51 5.32 0.74 -1.88
N LEU A 52 4.24 0.13 -1.40
CA LEU A 52 3.45 0.55 -0.24
C LEU A 52 3.80 -0.20 1.05
N ALA A 53 4.92 -0.92 1.12
CA ALA A 53 5.27 -1.69 2.32
C ALA A 53 5.43 -0.82 3.59
N PHE A 54 5.72 0.48 3.42
CA PHE A 54 5.76 1.46 4.50
C PHE A 54 4.48 2.32 4.62
N GLY A 55 3.38 1.89 4.01
CA GLY A 55 2.14 2.64 3.92
C GLY A 55 2.26 3.93 3.10
N GLY A 56 1.24 4.79 3.21
CA GLY A 56 1.15 6.06 2.50
C GLY A 56 0.26 7.08 3.21
N GLY A 57 0.28 8.32 2.73
CA GLY A 57 -0.48 9.43 3.31
C GLY A 57 0.02 9.87 4.69
N ILE A 58 -0.88 10.44 5.49
CA ILE A 58 -0.56 11.03 6.80
C ILE A 58 -0.05 10.02 7.84
N HIS A 59 -0.30 8.73 7.63
CA HIS A 59 0.15 7.63 8.49
C HIS A 59 1.30 6.82 7.87
N ARG A 60 2.05 7.41 6.92
CA ARG A 60 3.24 6.76 6.38
C ARG A 60 4.21 6.42 7.51
N CYS A 61 4.85 5.25 7.42
CA CYS A 61 5.75 4.74 8.46
C CYS A 61 6.86 5.75 8.77
N LEU A 62 6.84 6.25 10.01
CA LEU A 62 7.85 7.16 10.56
C LEU A 62 9.26 6.54 10.53
N GLY A 63 9.35 5.21 10.73
CA GLY A 63 10.61 4.46 10.75
C GLY A 63 11.13 4.05 9.36
N SER A 64 10.49 4.43 8.26
CA SER A 64 10.86 3.94 6.92
C SER A 64 12.31 4.26 6.52
N HIS A 65 12.86 5.39 6.96
CA HIS A 65 14.25 5.73 6.74
C HIS A 65 15.21 4.88 7.58
N LEU A 66 14.89 4.66 8.86
CA LEU A 66 15.71 3.82 9.75
C LEU A 66 15.72 2.37 9.27
N ALA A 67 14.58 1.83 8.86
CA ALA A 67 14.48 0.48 8.33
C ALA A 67 15.39 0.28 7.10
N ARG A 68 15.39 1.24 6.17
CA ARG A 68 16.26 1.21 4.98
C ARG A 68 17.74 1.33 5.33
N TRP A 69 18.06 2.15 6.31
CA TRP A 69 19.45 2.31 6.76
C TRP A 69 20.00 1.04 7.42
N ASN A 70 19.14 0.28 8.12
CA ASN A 70 19.50 -0.98 8.76
C ASN A 70 19.41 -2.21 7.84
N CYS A 71 18.99 -2.05 6.58
CA CYS A 71 19.12 -3.09 5.56
C CYS A 71 20.57 -3.14 5.07
N VAL A 72 21.42 -3.76 5.88
CA VAL A 72 22.78 -4.22 5.51
C VAL A 72 22.72 -5.60 4.88
#